data_AF-A0A2V8MGI6-F1
#
_entry.id   AF-A0A2V8MGI6-F1
#
_cell.length_a   1.000
_cell.length_b   1.000
_cell.length_c   1.000
_cell.angle_alpha   90.00
_cell.angle_beta   90.00
_cell.angle_gamma   90.00
#
_symmetry.space_group_name_H-M   'P 1'
#
loop_
_entity.id
_entity.type
_entity.pdbx_description
1 polymer ?
#
loop_
_entity_poly.entity_id
_entity_poly.type
_entity_poly.pdbx_seq_one_letter_code
_entity_poly.pdbx_strand_id
1 'polypeptide(L)' 'RVSGERRKINNEVWLPSRLEVFGDVRLAMLKGLKVREITEYSDHKKFNVETILSFPDLENPRP' A
#
# COMPACT_ATOMS: atom_id res chain seq x y z
N ARG A 1 -8.75 2.07 18.92
CA ARG A 1 -8.70 0.71 18.34
C ARG A 1 -8.33 0.85 16.87
N VAL A 2 -7.39 0.05 16.40
CA VAL A 2 -7.00 0.00 14.98
C VAL A 2 -7.25 -1.41 14.48
N SER A 3 -7.89 -1.55 13.32
CA SER A 3 -8.10 -2.84 12.64
C SER A 3 -7.89 -2.69 11.15
N GLY A 4 -7.15 -3.63 10.56
CA GLY A 4 -6.86 -3.65 9.14
C GLY A 4 -7.19 -5.00 8.52
N GLU A 5 -7.65 -4.97 7.27
CA GLU A 5 -7.88 -6.13 6.43
C GLU A 5 -6.90 -6.07 5.24
N ARG A 6 -6.43 -7.25 4.82
CA ARG A 6 -5.65 -7.41 3.60
C ARG A 6 -6.37 -8.40 2.69
N ARG A 7 -6.32 -8.15 1.39
CA ARG A 7 -6.85 -9.05 0.37
C ARG A 7 -5.72 -9.56 -0.53
N LYS A 8 -5.81 -10.83 -0.91
CA LYS A 8 -4.92 -11.40 -1.92
C LYS A 8 -5.38 -10.96 -3.30
N ILE A 9 -4.50 -10.29 -4.04
CA ILE A 9 -4.75 -9.87 -5.42
C ILE A 9 -4.04 -10.85 -6.36
N ASN A 10 -4.78 -11.39 -7.33
CA ASN A 10 -4.29 -12.31 -8.35
C ASN A 10 -3.50 -13.51 -7.81
N ASN A 11 -3.83 -14.00 -6.61
CA ASN A 11 -3.10 -15.07 -5.92
C ASN A 11 -1.59 -14.84 -5.69
N GLU A 12 -1.07 -13.65 -5.96
CA GLU A 12 0.37 -13.35 -5.93
C GLU A 12 0.74 -12.45 -4.75
N VAL A 13 -0.08 -11.44 -4.44
CA VAL A 13 0.32 -10.38 -3.51
C VAL A 13 -0.80 -10.02 -2.52
N TRP A 14 -0.43 -9.76 -1.27
CA TRP A 14 -1.36 -9.32 -0.22
C TRP A 14 -1.30 -7.80 -0.08
N LEU A 15 -2.37 -7.11 -0.49
CA LEU A 15 -2.48 -5.66 -0.38
C LEU A 15 -3.46 -5.27 0.73
N PRO A 16 -3.26 -4.13 1.41
CA PRO A 16 -4.27 -3.59 2.31
C PRO A 16 -5.57 -3.38 1.51
N SER A 17 -6.68 -3.88 2.05
CA SER A 17 -8.02 -3.63 1.48
C SER A 17 -8.72 -2.54 2.27
N ARG A 18 -8.60 -2.57 3.59
CA ARG A 18 -9.36 -1.69 4.47
C ARG A 18 -8.62 -1.41 5.77
N LEU A 19 -8.65 -0.17 6.21
CA LEU A 19 -8.13 0.26 7.51
C LEU A 19 -9.23 1.02 8.26
N GLU A 20 -9.47 0.64 9.51
CA GLU A 20 -10.35 1.34 10.41
C GLU A 20 -9.60 1.81 11.65
N VAL A 21 -9.77 3.09 11.97
CA VAL A 21 -9.18 3.73 13.15
C VAL A 21 -10.29 4.35 13.99
N PHE A 22 -10.29 3.99 15.27
CA PHE A 22 -11.19 4.53 16.28
C PHE A 22 -10.39 5.19 17.40
N GLY A 23 -10.62 6.47 17.63
CA GLY A 23 -10.03 7.24 18.72
C GLY A 23 -11.11 7.84 19.63
N ASP A 24 -10.93 7.72 20.94
CA ASP A 24 -11.69 8.46 21.94
C ASP A 24 -10.68 9.30 22.74
N VAL A 25 -10.75 10.62 22.58
CA VAL A 25 -9.87 11.56 23.26
C VAL A 25 -10.71 12.37 24.24
N ARG A 26 -10.47 12.15 25.54
CA ARG A 26 -11.07 12.95 26.61
C ARG A 26 -10.03 13.95 27.12
N LEU A 27 -10.22 15.23 26.79
CA LEU A 27 -9.53 16.31 27.48
C LEU A 27 -10.42 16.82 28.63
N ALA A 28 -9.80 17.12 29.78
CA ALA A 28 -10.50 17.46 31.02
C ALA A 28 -11.42 18.70 30.97
N MET A 29 -11.49 19.42 29.85
CA MET A 29 -12.28 20.66 29.67
C MET A 29 -13.10 20.70 28.37
N LEU A 30 -12.93 19.72 27.47
CA LEU A 30 -13.70 19.61 26.22
C LEU A 30 -14.49 18.30 26.28
N LYS A 31 -15.80 18.39 26.01
CA LYS A 31 -16.68 17.23 25.86
C LYS A 31 -15.98 16.24 24.90
N GLY A 32 -15.67 15.03 25.40
CA GLY A 32 -14.74 14.11 24.73
C GLY A 32 -15.00 13.93 23.24
N LEU A 33 -13.93 13.95 22.44
CA LEU A 33 -13.98 13.84 20.98
C LEU A 33 -13.90 12.36 20.60
N LYS A 34 -14.90 11.89 19.84
CA LYS A 34 -14.89 10.56 19.22
C LYS A 34 -14.58 10.71 17.74
N VAL A 35 -13.51 10.07 17.29
CA VAL A 35 -13.07 10.06 15.89
C VAL A 35 -13.17 8.63 15.35
N ARG A 36 -13.81 8.48 14.19
CA ARG A 36 -13.84 7.25 13.41
C ARG A 36 -13.38 7.57 12.00
N GLU A 37 -12.35 6.87 11.56
CA GLU A 37 -11.79 7.00 10.22
C GLU A 37 -11.79 5.62 9.54
N ILE A 38 -12.21 5.60 8.28
CA ILE A 38 -12.25 4.39 7.44
C ILE A 38 -11.54 4.73 6.13
N THR A 39 -10.49 3.98 5.82
CA THR A 39 -9.76 4.09 4.55
C THR A 39 -9.95 2.79 3.78
N GLU A 40 -10.52 2.87 2.58
CA GLU A 40 -10.72 1.74 1.68
C GLU A 40 -9.79 1.87 0.47
N TYR A 41 -8.98 0.84 0.25
CA TYR A 41 -8.00 0.79 -0.83
C TYR A 41 -8.58 -0.02 -1.99
N SER A 42 -8.96 0.67 -3.06
CA SER A 42 -9.47 0.08 -4.29
C SER A 42 -8.48 0.27 -5.45
N ASP A 43 -8.69 -0.47 -6.53
CA ASP A 43 -8.05 -0.22 -7.84
C ASP A 43 -6.50 -0.33 -7.86
N HIS A 44 -5.98 -1.40 -7.26
CA HIS A 44 -4.55 -1.71 -7.31
C HIS A 44 -4.09 -2.00 -8.75
N LYS A 45 -3.43 -1.04 -9.39
CA LYS A 45 -2.89 -1.18 -10.76
C LYS A 45 -1.52 -1.85 -10.74
N LYS A 46 -1.37 -2.88 -11.57
CA LYS A 46 -0.07 -3.47 -11.91
C LYS A 46 0.59 -2.59 -12.97
N PHE A 47 1.85 -2.20 -12.75
CA PHE A 47 2.69 -1.53 -13.75
C PHE A 47 3.72 -2.55 -14.24
N ASN A 48 3.76 -2.81 -15.54
CA ASN A 48 4.80 -3.60 -16.16
C ASN A 48 5.80 -2.64 -16.82
N VAL A 49 7.09 -2.79 -16.52
CA VAL A 49 8.16 -2.01 -17.16
C VAL A 49 8.96 -2.97 -18.03
N GLU A 50 9.04 -2.66 -19.33
CA GLU A 50 9.93 -3.37 -20.23
C GLU A 50 11.37 -2.94 -19.94
N THR A 51 12.19 -3.87 -19.45
CA THR A 51 13.60 -3.59 -19.15
C THR A 51 14.44 -3.98 -20.35
N ILE A 52 14.91 -2.99 -21.10
CA ILE A 52 15.88 -3.20 -22.19
C ILE A 52 17.26 -3.27 -21.55
N LEU A 53 17.80 -4.49 -21.42
CA LEU A 53 19.17 -4.70 -20.97
C LEU A 53 20.10 -4.60 -22.20
N SER A 54 20.84 -3.50 -22.31
CA SER A 54 21.92 -3.35 -23.30
C SER A 54 23.25 -3.74 -22.65
N PHE A 55 23.93 -4.73 -23.21
CA PHE A 55 25.24 -5.20 -22.75
C PHE A 55 26.31 -4.75 -23.75
N PRO A 56 27.06 -3.67 -23.49
CA PRO A 56 28.07 -3.16 -24.42
C PRO A 56 29.24 -4.14 -24.64
N ASP A 57 29.50 -5.03 -23.68
CA ASP A 57 30.62 -5.98 -23.72
C ASP A 57 30.41 -7.15 -24.72
N LEU A 58 29.21 -7.31 -25.27
CA LEU A 58 28.93 -8.32 -26.31
C LEU A 58 29.02 -7.74 -27.74
N GLU A 59 29.13 -6.41 -27.87
CA GLU A 59 29.12 -5.72 -29.17
C GLU A 59 30.53 -5.50 -29.72
N ASN A 60 31.56 -5.62 -28.88
CA ASN A 60 32.96 -5.50 -29.29
C ASN A 60 33.79 -6.64 -28.65
N PRO A 61 33.93 -7.81 -29.29
CA PRO A 61 34.91 -8.78 -28.86
C PRO A 61 36.28 -8.11 -28.98
N ARG A 62 36.89 -7.77 -27.84
CA ARG A 62 38.28 -7.32 -27.79
C ARG A 62 39.14 -8.32 -28.59
N PRO A 63 40.13 -7.84 -29.36
CA PRO A 63 40.94 -8.69 -30.23
C PRO A 63 41.70 -9.78 -29.45
#